data_AF-A0A7C8YSX5-F1
#
_entry.id   AF-A0A7C8YSX5-F1
#
_cell.length_a   1.000
_cell.length_b   1.000
_cell.length_c   1.000
_cell.angle_alpha   90.00
_cell.angle_beta   90.00
_cell.angle_gamma   90.00
#
_symmetry.space_group_name_H-M   'P 1'
#
loop_
_entity.id
_entity.type
_entity.pdbx_description
1 polymer ?
#
loop_
_entity_poly.entity_id
_entity_poly.type
_entity_poly.pdbx_seq_one_letter_code
_entity_poly.pdbx_strand_id
1 'polypeptide(L)'
;GSLEIYVRQNYKHSKEYGGGGYLCNTEYLKSITIEWRCGEYEQERMGRDEVLLEDLQPHGNLKELEIRGYCGLRIPKWAREDGVAASLPNLVKIVLEDCDGLTELPWLGKLQHLKT
;
A
#
# COMPACT_ATOMS: atom_id res chain seq x y z
N GLY A 1 -7.69 15.75 -1.36
CA GLY A 1 -7.38 15.50 0.06
C GLY A 1 -6.18 14.59 0.18
N SER A 2 -5.61 14.51 1.37
CA SER A 2 -4.56 13.57 1.77
C SER A 2 -5.05 12.74 2.97
N LEU A 3 -4.52 11.53 3.11
CA LEU A 3 -4.81 10.63 4.22
C LEU A 3 -3.50 10.02 4.70
N GLU A 4 -3.29 10.06 6.00
CA GLU A 4 -2.13 9.46 6.66
C GLU A 4 -2.61 8.35 7.60
N ILE A 5 -2.06 7.16 7.42
CA ILE A 5 -2.40 5.96 8.18
C ILE A 5 -1.16 5.54 8.96
N TYR A 6 -1.27 5.58 10.29
CA TYR A 6 -0.20 5.17 11.20
C TYR A 6 -0.53 3.82 11.83
N VAL A 7 0.19 2.78 11.44
CA VAL A 7 0.03 1.42 11.96
C VAL A 7 0.92 1.25 13.18
N ARG A 8 0.30 1.22 14.36
CA ARG A 8 1.00 1.03 15.64
C ARG A 8 1.36 -0.43 15.87
N GLN A 9 2.42 -0.64 16.66
CA GLN A 9 2.76 -1.94 17.21
C GLN A 9 1.53 -2.53 17.92
N ASN A 10 1.25 -3.82 17.67
CA ASN A 10 0.08 -4.56 18.15
C ASN A 10 -1.24 -4.36 17.38
N TYR A 11 -1.24 -3.76 16.20
CA TYR A 11 -2.41 -3.82 15.32
C TYR A 11 -2.81 -5.29 15.08
N LYS A 12 -4.08 -5.59 15.40
CA LYS A 12 -4.72 -6.87 15.13
C LYS A 12 -5.73 -6.63 14.03
N HIS A 13 -5.45 -7.20 12.87
CA HIS A 13 -6.40 -7.22 11.77
C HIS A 13 -7.56 -8.16 12.15
N SER A 14 -8.74 -7.60 12.46
CA SER A 14 -9.94 -8.40 12.74
C SER A 14 -10.62 -8.72 11.42
N LYS A 15 -10.55 -9.99 11.01
CA LYS A 15 -11.12 -10.53 9.77
C LYS A 15 -12.65 -10.67 9.86
N GLU A 16 -13.35 -9.64 10.32
CA GLU A 16 -14.80 -9.73 10.61
C GLU A 16 -15.70 -9.23 9.50
N TYR A 17 -15.19 -8.58 8.45
CA TYR A 17 -16.00 -8.24 7.28
C TYR A 17 -15.27 -8.58 6.00
N GLY A 18 -15.76 -9.61 5.32
CA GLY A 18 -15.34 -9.96 3.97
C GLY A 18 -15.69 -8.82 3.02
N GLY A 19 -14.67 -8.06 2.63
CA GLY A 19 -14.80 -6.95 1.69
C GLY A 19 -13.63 -6.00 1.84
N GLY A 20 -12.45 -6.41 1.37
CA GLY A 20 -11.36 -5.46 1.12
C GLY A 20 -11.84 -4.33 0.20
N GLY A 21 -11.24 -3.15 0.30
CA GLY A 21 -11.73 -1.93 -0.35
C GLY A 21 -11.92 -0.75 0.58
N TYR A 22 -11.14 -0.60 1.65
CA TYR A 22 -11.36 0.49 2.62
C TYR A 22 -11.24 1.88 2.00
N LEU A 23 -10.42 2.03 0.95
CA LEU A 23 -10.19 3.30 0.26
C LEU A 23 -10.71 3.31 -1.18
N CYS A 24 -11.45 2.28 -1.61
CA CYS A 24 -11.91 2.20 -3.00
C CYS A 24 -12.94 3.28 -3.34
N ASN A 25 -13.70 3.81 -2.37
CA ASN A 25 -14.67 4.89 -2.58
C ASN A 25 -14.12 6.30 -2.27
N THR A 26 -12.80 6.45 -2.14
CA THR A 26 -12.16 7.73 -1.76
C THR A 26 -11.74 8.56 -2.99
N GLU A 27 -12.68 8.89 -3.88
CA GLU A 27 -12.38 9.54 -5.17
C GLU A 27 -11.67 10.91 -5.07
N TYR A 28 -11.88 11.61 -3.95
CA TYR A 28 -11.30 12.90 -3.60
C TYR A 28 -9.87 12.79 -3.02
N LEU A 29 -9.45 11.59 -2.66
CA LEU A 29 -8.15 11.33 -2.08
C LEU A 29 -7.09 11.30 -3.19
N LYS A 30 -6.06 12.11 -3.04
CA LYS A 30 -4.98 12.27 -4.04
C LYS A 30 -3.64 11.80 -3.52
N SER A 31 -3.45 11.76 -2.21
CA SER A 31 -2.22 11.30 -1.58
C SER A 31 -2.55 10.41 -0.38
N ILE A 32 -1.86 9.28 -0.29
CA ILE A 32 -1.93 8.35 0.84
C ILE A 32 -0.52 8.11 1.35
N THR A 33 -0.35 8.27 2.66
CA THR A 33 0.86 7.87 3.37
C THR A 33 0.49 6.77 4.36
N ILE A 34 1.19 5.64 4.31
CA ILE A 34 1.03 4.53 5.25
C ILE A 34 2.37 4.29 5.92
N GLU A 35 2.40 4.46 7.23
CA GLU A 35 3.61 4.30 8.04
C GLU A 35 3.39 3.18 9.06
N TRP A 36 4.29 2.20 9.03
CA TRP A 36 4.37 1.15 10.03
C TRP A 36 5.53 1.42 10.97
N ARG A 37 5.27 1.40 12.28
CA ARG A 37 6.34 1.54 13.28
C ARG A 37 7.04 0.21 13.51
N CYS A 38 8.35 0.19 13.26
CA CYS A 38 9.19 -0.99 13.43
C CYS A 38 9.29 -1.42 14.91
N GLY A 39 9.36 -2.73 15.15
CA GLY A 39 9.43 -3.37 16.47
C GLY A 39 9.91 -4.81 16.37
N GLU A 40 10.33 -5.42 17.48
CA GLU A 40 11.27 -6.55 17.56
C GLU A 40 10.86 -7.90 16.92
N TYR A 41 9.62 -8.07 16.44
CA TYR A 41 9.11 -9.35 15.92
C TYR A 41 8.60 -9.23 14.46
N GLU A 42 9.51 -9.41 13.49
CA GLU A 42 9.26 -9.17 12.06
C GLU A 42 8.39 -10.26 11.40
N GLN A 43 8.53 -11.53 11.78
CA GLN A 43 7.84 -12.65 11.11
C GLN A 43 6.33 -12.64 11.31
N GLU A 44 5.84 -12.26 12.49
CA GLU A 44 4.38 -12.13 12.73
C GLU A 44 3.80 -10.88 12.07
N ARG A 45 4.63 -9.91 11.67
CA ARG A 45 4.19 -8.66 11.02
C ARG A 45 4.06 -8.82 9.52
N MET A 46 4.93 -9.60 8.86
CA MET A 46 4.91 -9.82 7.41
C MET A 46 3.51 -10.11 6.88
N GLY A 47 2.83 -11.13 7.43
CA GLY A 47 1.49 -11.50 6.97
C GLY A 47 0.39 -10.49 7.30
N ARG A 48 0.56 -9.68 8.36
CA ARG A 48 -0.42 -8.65 8.75
C ARG A 48 -0.33 -7.41 7.88
N ASP A 49 0.89 -6.96 7.62
CA ASP A 49 1.15 -5.78 6.80
C ASP A 49 0.69 -6.03 5.36
N GLU A 50 0.95 -7.25 4.83
CA GLU A 50 0.45 -7.69 3.53
C GLU A 50 -1.08 -7.66 3.43
N VAL A 51 -1.79 -8.20 4.43
CA VAL A 51 -3.26 -8.23 4.43
C VAL A 51 -3.84 -6.82 4.55
N LEU A 52 -3.29 -5.99 5.44
CA LEU A 52 -3.74 -4.60 5.59
C LEU A 52 -3.57 -3.85 4.27
N LEU A 53 -2.41 -3.97 3.63
CA LEU A 53 -2.11 -3.27 2.39
C LEU A 53 -3.00 -3.78 1.23
N GLU A 54 -3.32 -5.08 1.19
CA GLU A 54 -4.30 -5.66 0.26
C GLU A 54 -5.68 -5.02 0.45
N ASP A 55 -6.16 -4.92 1.69
CA ASP A 55 -7.52 -4.47 1.97
C ASP A 55 -7.71 -2.96 1.83
N LEU A 56 -6.64 -2.17 1.90
CA LEU A 56 -6.74 -0.72 1.71
C LEU A 56 -7.25 -0.36 0.32
N GLN A 57 -6.80 -1.06 -0.73
CA GLN A 57 -7.18 -0.89 -2.14
C GLN A 57 -7.53 0.58 -2.52
N PRO A 58 -6.52 1.41 -2.79
CA PRO A 58 -6.72 2.82 -3.10
C PRO A 58 -7.55 3.02 -4.38
N HIS A 59 -8.31 4.12 -4.42
CA HIS A 59 -9.03 4.52 -5.62
C HIS A 59 -8.08 5.02 -6.74
N GLY A 60 -8.40 4.75 -8.01
CA GLY A 60 -7.54 5.07 -9.16
C GLY A 60 -7.28 6.54 -9.45
N ASN A 61 -7.94 7.44 -8.71
CA ASN A 61 -7.67 8.88 -8.74
C ASN A 61 -6.47 9.29 -7.88
N LEU A 62 -5.88 8.35 -7.14
CA LEU A 62 -4.69 8.58 -6.34
C LEU A 62 -3.52 9.01 -7.23
N LYS A 63 -2.80 10.03 -6.79
CA LYS A 63 -1.64 10.60 -7.46
C LYS A 63 -0.34 10.27 -6.74
N GLU A 64 -0.39 10.17 -5.42
CA GLU A 64 0.78 9.97 -4.58
C GLU A 64 0.53 8.82 -3.61
N LEU A 65 1.48 7.89 -3.53
CA LEU A 65 1.47 6.78 -2.58
C LEU A 65 2.79 6.72 -1.85
N GLU A 66 2.75 6.76 -0.54
CA GLU A 66 3.91 6.67 0.32
C GLU A 66 3.73 5.52 1.31
N ILE A 67 4.72 4.63 1.37
CA ILE A 67 4.74 3.43 2.20
C ILE A 67 6.06 3.46 2.97
N ARG A 68 5.98 3.45 4.30
CA ARG A 68 7.15 3.54 5.18
C ARG A 68 7.16 2.42 6.23
N GLY A 69 8.26 1.70 6.39
CA GLY A 69 8.41 0.66 7.42
C GLY A 69 7.67 -0.65 7.11
N TYR A 70 7.36 -0.90 5.84
CA TYR A 70 6.61 -2.09 5.40
C TYR A 70 7.47 -3.34 5.49
N CYS A 71 7.08 -4.29 6.34
CA CYS A 71 7.83 -5.54 6.53
C CYS A 71 7.35 -6.68 5.63
N GLY A 72 6.27 -6.51 4.86
CA GLY A 72 5.75 -7.57 4.00
C GLY A 72 6.69 -7.89 2.84
N LEU A 73 6.66 -9.14 2.38
CA LEU A 73 7.49 -9.59 1.25
C LEU A 73 6.76 -9.42 -0.08
N ARG A 74 5.42 -9.43 -0.04
CA ARG A 74 4.56 -9.36 -1.23
C ARG A 74 3.90 -8.00 -1.34
N ILE A 75 3.83 -7.48 -2.56
CA ILE A 75 2.99 -6.33 -2.92
C ILE A 75 1.53 -6.82 -3.11
N PRO A 76 0.51 -6.03 -2.72
CA PRO A 76 -0.89 -6.39 -2.88
C PRO A 76 -1.30 -6.59 -4.34
N LYS A 77 -2.34 -7.39 -4.59
CA LYS A 77 -2.82 -7.74 -5.93
C LYS A 77 -3.22 -6.52 -6.76
N TRP A 78 -3.79 -5.49 -6.14
CA TRP A 78 -4.13 -4.24 -6.82
C TRP A 78 -2.89 -3.47 -7.30
N ALA A 79 -1.70 -3.76 -6.77
CA ALA A 79 -0.42 -3.23 -7.24
C ALA A 79 0.46 -4.25 -7.97
N ARG A 80 -0.02 -5.45 -8.26
CA ARG A 80 0.71 -6.42 -9.09
C ARG A 80 0.48 -6.16 -10.56
N GLU A 81 1.51 -6.44 -11.36
CA GLU A 81 1.58 -6.46 -12.83
C GLU A 81 0.40 -5.87 -13.61
N ASP A 82 -0.74 -6.55 -13.71
CA ASP A 82 -1.85 -6.10 -14.56
C ASP A 82 -2.86 -5.23 -13.82
N GLY A 83 -2.84 -5.30 -12.49
CA GLY A 83 -3.69 -4.57 -11.57
C GLY A 83 -3.24 -3.14 -11.32
N VAL A 84 -1.93 -2.81 -11.31
CA VAL A 84 -1.49 -1.47 -10.89
C VAL A 84 -1.89 -0.36 -11.88
N ALA A 85 -1.77 -0.61 -13.18
CA ALA A 85 -2.17 0.38 -14.19
C ALA A 85 -3.70 0.55 -14.23
N ALA A 86 -4.46 -0.49 -13.89
CA ALA A 86 -5.92 -0.44 -13.81
C ALA A 86 -6.42 0.16 -12.49
N SER A 87 -5.72 -0.10 -11.39
CA SER A 87 -6.12 0.29 -10.02
C SER A 87 -5.59 1.66 -9.64
N LEU A 88 -4.45 2.07 -10.21
CA LEU A 88 -3.75 3.33 -9.96
C LEU A 88 -3.28 4.02 -11.25
N PRO A 89 -4.16 4.24 -12.24
CA PRO A 89 -3.79 4.81 -13.54
C PRO A 89 -3.18 6.20 -13.44
N ASN A 90 -3.55 6.99 -12.42
CA ASN A 90 -3.13 8.38 -12.27
C ASN A 90 -1.94 8.58 -11.32
N LEU A 91 -1.27 7.50 -10.90
CA LEU A 91 -0.17 7.59 -9.95
C LEU A 91 1.04 8.29 -10.61
N VAL A 92 1.49 9.38 -10.00
CA VAL A 92 2.62 10.19 -10.47
C VAL A 92 3.83 10.13 -9.54
N LYS A 93 3.62 9.77 -8.27
CA LYS A 93 4.67 9.71 -7.26
C LYS A 93 4.47 8.47 -6.39
N ILE A 94 5.57 7.74 -6.18
CA ILE A 94 5.64 6.69 -5.18
C ILE A 94 6.86 6.92 -4.28
N VAL A 95 6.71 6.69 -2.98
CA VAL A 95 7.79 6.72 -2.00
C VAL A 95 7.74 5.41 -1.22
N LEU A 96 8.86 4.70 -1.19
CA LEU A 96 9.07 3.50 -0.40
C LEU A 96 10.27 3.76 0.52
N GLU A 97 10.05 3.76 1.82
CA GLU A 97 11.07 4.02 2.86
C GLU A 97 11.06 2.88 3.87
N ASP A 98 12.23 2.40 4.30
CA ASP A 98 12.34 1.29 5.27
C ASP A 98 11.49 0.05 4.90
N CYS A 99 11.48 -0.29 3.61
CA CYS A 99 10.72 -1.41 3.04
C CYS A 99 11.62 -2.63 2.76
N ASP A 100 12.42 -3.05 3.74
CA ASP A 100 13.52 -4.02 3.55
C ASP A 100 13.07 -5.40 3.04
N GLY A 101 11.80 -5.76 3.25
CA GLY A 101 11.21 -7.00 2.73
C GLY A 101 10.88 -6.98 1.24
N LEU A 102 10.79 -5.79 0.62
CA LEU A 102 10.43 -5.65 -0.79
C LEU A 102 11.66 -5.80 -1.69
N THR A 103 11.82 -7.00 -2.23
CA THR A 103 12.95 -7.35 -3.10
C THR A 103 12.69 -7.05 -4.58
N GLU A 104 11.43 -6.95 -5.00
CA GLU A 104 11.07 -6.72 -6.41
C GLU A 104 9.93 -5.70 -6.57
N LEU A 105 10.12 -4.76 -7.51
CA LEU A 105 9.12 -3.75 -7.90
C LEU A 105 8.88 -3.75 -9.43
N PRO A 106 8.58 -4.90 -10.05
CA PRO A 106 8.55 -5.04 -11.52
C PRO A 106 7.43 -4.23 -12.18
N TRP A 107 6.42 -3.81 -11.41
CA TRP A 107 5.23 -3.11 -11.86
C TRP A 107 5.40 -1.59 -11.97
N LEU A 108 6.46 -0.99 -11.42
CA LEU A 108 6.71 0.46 -11.56
C LEU A 108 6.90 0.87 -13.02
N GLY A 109 7.50 0.00 -13.83
CA GLY A 109 7.70 0.23 -15.27
C GLY A 109 6.38 0.26 -16.08
N LYS A 110 5.25 -0.16 -15.50
CA LYS A 110 3.93 -0.10 -16.15
C LYS A 110 3.17 1.20 -15.86
N LEU A 111 3.67 2.05 -14.95
CA LEU A 111 3.04 3.32 -14.58
C LEU A 111 3.47 4.44 -15.55
N GLN A 112 2.59 4.78 -16.50
CA GLN A 112 2.90 5.73 -17.57
C GLN A 112 3.09 7.19 -17.10
N HIS A 113 2.60 7.53 -15.91
CA HIS A 113 2.63 8.90 -15.37
C HIS A 113 3.60 9.06 -14.20
N LEU A 114 4.31 8.00 -13.82
CA LEU A 114 5.27 8.03 -12.73
C LEU A 114 6.46 8.94 -13.10
N LYS A 115 6.76 9.89 -12.22
CA LYS A 115 7.95 10.73 -12.35
C LYS A 115 9.11 10.05 -11.65
N THR A 116 10.12 9.68 -12.42
CA THR A 116 11.44 9.20 -11.97
C THR A 116 12.42 10.34 -11.78
#